data_AF-A0A2U0RY28-F1
#
_entry.id   AF-A0A2U0RY28-F1
#
_cell.length_a   1.000
_cell.length_b   1.000
_cell.length_c   1.000
_cell.angle_alpha   90.00
_cell.angle_beta   90.00
_cell.angle_gamma   90.00
#
_symmetry.space_group_name_H-M   'P 1'
#
loop_
_entity.id
_entity.type
_entity.pdbx_description
1 polymer ?
#
loop_
_entity_poly.entity_id
_entity_poly.type
_entity_poly.pdbx_seq_one_letter_code
_entity_poly.pdbx_strand_id
1 'polypeptide(L)' 'QIGEPVRSASISGNTLETLLKVEAVGKDFELWPGRCGKGQTAFICDGGPHIKVGEMTIGGGA' A
#
# COMPACT_ATOMS: atom_id res chain seq x y z
N GLN A 1 -0.50 16.07 -10.46
CA GLN A 1 0.94 16.37 -10.44
C GLN A 1 1.48 15.97 -9.07
N ILE A 2 2.71 15.49 -8.95
CA ILE A 2 3.33 15.12 -7.66
C ILE A 2 3.75 16.41 -6.93
N GLY A 3 3.51 16.48 -5.63
CA GLY A 3 3.86 17.62 -4.78
C GLY A 3 5.12 17.39 -3.93
N GLU A 4 5.23 18.15 -2.84
CA GLU A 4 6.35 18.07 -1.90
C GLU A 4 6.39 16.72 -1.13
N PRO A 5 7.59 16.24 -0.75
CA PRO A 5 7.73 15.02 0.04
C PRO A 5 7.18 15.20 1.46
N VAL A 6 6.45 14.19 1.94
CA VAL A 6 5.91 14.13 3.31
C VAL A 6 6.61 13.07 4.15
N ARG A 7 6.69 13.27 5.47
CA ARG A 7 7.31 12.33 6.42
C ARG A 7 6.34 11.99 7.55
N SER A 8 6.64 10.93 8.30
CA SER A 8 5.90 10.54 9.50
C SER A 8 4.40 10.33 9.26
N ALA A 9 4.07 9.68 8.14
CA ALA A 9 2.71 9.33 7.79
C ALA A 9 2.41 7.86 8.11
N SER A 10 1.19 7.58 8.55
CA SER A 10 0.62 6.24 8.69
C SER A 10 -0.63 6.12 7.82
N ILE A 11 -0.90 4.90 7.34
CA ILE A 11 -2.13 4.58 6.61
C ILE A 11 -2.92 3.61 7.49
N SER A 12 -4.20 3.89 7.71
CA SER A 12 -5.06 3.05 8.54
C SER A 12 -6.44 2.85 7.90
N GLY A 13 -7.12 1.77 8.29
CA GLY A 13 -8.45 1.44 7.78
C GLY A 13 -8.75 -0.05 7.85
N ASN A 14 -9.98 -0.41 7.49
CA ASN A 14 -10.36 -1.81 7.30
C ASN A 14 -9.88 -2.28 5.92
N THR A 15 -9.16 -3.40 5.87
CA THR A 15 -8.58 -3.93 4.63
C THR A 15 -9.65 -4.22 3.57
N LEU A 16 -10.77 -4.86 3.93
CA LEU A 16 -11.78 -5.27 2.96
C LEU A 16 -12.54 -4.06 2.39
N GLU A 17 -12.84 -3.09 3.24
CA GLU A 17 -13.46 -1.84 2.78
C GLU A 17 -12.50 -1.05 1.86
N THR A 18 -11.21 -1.05 2.17
CA THR A 18 -10.19 -0.40 1.33
C THR A 18 -10.10 -1.07 -0.05
N LEU A 19 -10.17 -2.40 -0.12
CA LEU A 19 -10.16 -3.14 -1.39
C LEU A 19 -11.37 -2.81 -2.26
N LEU A 20 -12.54 -2.60 -1.66
CA LEU A 20 -13.75 -2.19 -2.39
C LEU A 20 -13.66 -0.75 -2.94
N LYS A 21 -12.72 0.06 -2.46
CA LYS A 21 -12.49 1.45 -2.89
C LYS A 21 -11.43 1.57 -3.99
N VAL A 22 -10.92 0.47 -4.54
CA VAL A 22 -9.97 0.49 -5.66
C VAL A 22 -10.68 0.88 -6.95
N GLU A 23 -10.26 2.00 -7.55
CA GLU A 23 -10.89 2.57 -8.75
C GLU A 23 -10.13 2.24 -10.05
N ALA A 24 -8.81 2.04 -9.95
CA ALA A 24 -7.96 1.77 -11.10
C ALA A 24 -6.76 0.89 -10.73
N VAL A 25 -6.30 0.12 -11.72
CA VAL A 25 -5.19 -0.82 -11.61
C VAL A 25 -4.24 -0.58 -12.79
N GLY A 26 -2.96 -0.41 -12.50
CA GLY A 26 -1.88 -0.23 -13.47
C GLY A 26 -1.57 -1.50 -14.26
N LYS A 27 -0.75 -1.36 -15.30
CA LYS A 27 -0.28 -2.48 -16.15
C LYS A 27 1.14 -2.94 -15.80
N ASP A 28 1.72 -2.33 -14.77
CA ASP A 28 3.11 -2.43 -14.33
C ASP A 28 3.23 -3.36 -13.11
N PHE A 29 2.81 -4.61 -13.31
CA PHE A 29 2.87 -5.61 -12.26
C PHE A 29 4.33 -6.03 -11.98
N GLU A 30 4.79 -5.83 -10.75
CA GLU A 30 6.11 -6.25 -10.29
C GLU A 30 6.02 -6.94 -8.92
N LEU A 31 6.94 -7.88 -8.67
CA LEU A 31 7.07 -8.60 -7.40
C LEU A 31 8.47 -8.39 -6.82
N TRP A 32 8.53 -8.32 -5.50
CA TRP A 32 9.73 -8.06 -4.73
C TRP A 32 9.95 -9.23 -3.75
N PRO A 33 11.14 -9.85 -3.75
CA PRO A 33 11.45 -10.92 -2.81
C PRO A 33 11.70 -10.35 -1.40
N GLY A 34 11.22 -11.04 -0.38
CA GLY A 34 11.29 -10.58 1.01
C GLY A 34 11.08 -11.67 2.05
N ARG A 35 10.84 -11.24 3.29
CA ARG A 35 10.49 -12.13 4.42
C ARG A 35 9.21 -11.65 5.09
N CYS A 36 8.40 -12.60 5.56
CA CYS A 36 7.18 -12.29 6.29
C CYS A 36 7.49 -11.61 7.64
N GLY A 37 6.88 -10.46 7.91
CA GLY A 37 7.06 -9.72 9.17
C GLY A 37 6.26 -10.25 10.37
N LYS A 38 5.49 -11.33 10.21
CA LYS A 38 4.58 -11.88 11.25
C LYS A 38 5.28 -12.83 12.24
N GLY A 39 6.55 -12.55 12.58
CA GLY A 39 7.33 -13.36 13.52
C GLY A 39 7.75 -14.75 13.01
N GLN A 40 7.56 -15.03 11.72
CA GLN A 40 7.95 -16.28 11.07
C GLN A 40 9.02 -15.99 10.03
N THR A 41 10.13 -16.72 10.05
CA THR A 41 11.14 -16.62 8.99
C THR A 41 10.72 -17.44 7.78
N ALA A 42 9.76 -16.90 7.02
CA ALA A 42 9.33 -17.44 5.74
C ALA A 42 9.81 -16.52 4.61
N PHE A 43 10.46 -17.10 3.60
CA PHE A 43 10.75 -16.43 2.35
C PHE A 43 9.48 -16.31 1.53
N ILE A 44 9.11 -15.09 1.17
CA ILE A 44 7.90 -14.76 0.42
C ILE A 44 8.21 -13.70 -0.62
N CYS A 45 7.26 -13.44 -1.52
CA CYS A 45 7.26 -12.24 -2.35
C CYS A 45 6.02 -11.40 -2.02
N ASP A 46 6.17 -10.09 -2.12
CA ASP A 46 5.07 -9.13 -2.10
C ASP A 46 5.15 -8.21 -3.32
N GLY A 47 4.04 -7.58 -3.68
CA GLY A 47 3.98 -6.70 -4.83
C GLY A 47 2.63 -6.73 -5.52
N GLY A 48 2.59 -6.10 -6.67
CA GLY A 48 1.38 -5.81 -7.44
C GLY A 48 1.62 -4.66 -8.40
N PRO A 49 0.63 -4.31 -9.23
CA PRO A 49 0.69 -3.10 -10.03
C PRO A 49 0.42 -1.87 -9.14
N HIS A 50 0.65 -0.68 -9.68
CA HIS A 50 0.13 0.52 -9.01
C HIS A 50 -1.41 0.46 -8.95
N ILE A 51 -1.98 0.84 -7.80
CA ILE A 51 -3.44 0.94 -7.62
C ILE A 51 -3.84 2.33 -7.19
N LYS A 52 -5.04 2.76 -7.59
CA LYS A 52 -5.68 3.98 -7.10
C LYS A 52 -6.80 3.60 -6.14
N VAL A 53 -6.69 4.01 -4.89
CA VAL A 53 -7.75 3.87 -3.88
C VAL A 53 -8.45 5.23 -3.75
N GLY A 54 -9.78 5.24 -3.89
CA GLY A 54 -10.57 6.47 -3.89
C GLY A 54 -10.54 7.22 -2.54
N GLU A 55 -10.50 6.50 -1.43
CA GLU A 55 -10.49 7.07 -0.09
C GLU A 55 -9.68 6.18 0.88
N MET A 56 -8.78 6.80 1.65
CA MET A 56 -8.02 6.17 2.73
C MET A 56 -7.77 7.17 3.87
N THR A 57 -7.65 6.65 5.10
CA THR A 57 -7.25 7.48 6.25
C THR A 57 -5.73 7.57 6.30
N ILE A 58 -5.22 8.81 6.32
CA ILE A 58 -3.81 9.13 6.50
C ILE A 58 -3.63 9.82 7.85
N GLY A 59 -2.84 9.22 8.74
CA GLY A 59 -2.42 9.82 10.00
C GLY A 59 -1.05 10.47 9.87
N GLY A 60 -0.85 11.65 10.48
CA GLY A 60 0.43 12.35 10.44
C GLY A 60 0.32 13.76 11.02
N GLY A 61 1.46 14.41 11.23
CA GLY A 61 1.54 15.84 11.53
C GLY A 61 1.88 16.62 10.27
N ALA A 62 1.16 17.72 10.03
CA ALA A 62 1.49 18.67 8.96
C ALA A 62 2.78 19.45 9.28
#